data_AF-A0A8J4WNW6-F1
#
_entry.id   AF-A0A8J4WNW6-F1
#
_cell.length_a   1.000
_cell.length_b   1.000
_cell.length_c   1.000
_cell.angle_alpha   90.00
_cell.angle_beta   90.00
_cell.angle_gamma   90.00
#
_symmetry.space_group_name_H-M   'P 1'
#
loop_
_entity.id
_entity.type
_entity.pdbx_description
1 polymer ?
#
loop_
_entity_poly.entity_id
_entity_poly.type
_entity_poly.pdbx_seq_one_letter_code
_entity_poly.pdbx_strand_id
1 'polypeptide(L)' 'MDADLSHPPDRIKDLVAPLFAGTADLVVGSRYVNGGSTPGWPAWRRAVSRAGRRLRIR' A
#
# COMPACT_ATOMS: atom_id res chain seq x y z
N MET A 1 1.76 6.76 -7.24
CA MET A 1 3.09 7.19 -6.76
C MET A 1 2.98 8.67 -6.58
N ASP A 2 3.03 9.12 -5.34
CA ASP A 2 2.95 10.55 -5.07
C ASP A 2 4.34 11.15 -5.31
N ALA A 3 4.39 12.40 -5.76
CA ALA A 3 5.66 13.08 -6.07
C ALA A 3 6.46 13.49 -4.81
N ASP A 4 5.93 13.21 -3.61
CA ASP A 4 6.50 13.54 -2.30
C ASP A 4 7.51 12.49 -1.79
N LEU A 5 7.88 11.51 -2.63
CA LEU A 5 8.80 10.41 -2.31
C LEU A 5 8.32 9.51 -1.15
N SER A 6 7.05 9.59 -0.75
CA SER A 6 6.46 8.67 0.25
C SER A 6 6.44 7.22 -0.22
N HIS A 7 6.58 6.99 -1.53
CA HIS A 7 6.62 5.69 -2.17
C HIS A 7 8.00 5.49 -2.85
N PRO A 8 8.83 4.54 -2.40
CA PRO A 8 10.16 4.34 -2.97
C PRO A 8 10.08 3.92 -4.46
N PRO A 9 10.76 4.64 -5.38
CA PRO A 9 10.76 4.29 -6.81
C PRO A 9 11.26 2.87 -7.10
N ASP A 10 12.19 2.35 -6.29
CA ASP A 10 12.74 1.01 -6.46
C ASP A 10 11.68 -0.09 -6.39
N ARG A 11 10.55 0.16 -5.68
CA ARG A 11 9.44 -0.78 -5.56
C ARG A 11 8.57 -0.88 -6.80
N ILE A 12 8.73 0.03 -7.78
CA ILE A 12 7.97 -0.04 -9.04
C ILE A 12 8.23 -1.37 -9.75
N LYS A 13 9.48 -1.86 -9.74
CA LYS A 13 9.85 -3.12 -10.41
C LYS A 13 9.04 -4.30 -9.87
N ASP A 14 8.91 -4.39 -8.55
CA ASP A 14 8.12 -5.41 -7.87
C ASP A 14 6.62 -5.32 -8.23
N LEU A 15 6.10 -4.11 -8.47
CA LEU A 15 4.70 -3.89 -8.83
C LEU A 15 4.38 -4.25 -10.29
N VAL A 16 5.31 -4.02 -11.21
CA VAL A 16 5.07 -4.27 -12.64
C VAL A 16 5.39 -5.70 -13.08
N ALA A 17 6.27 -6.40 -12.37
CA ALA A 17 6.67 -7.77 -12.73
C ALA A 17 5.49 -8.75 -12.88
N PRO A 18 4.48 -8.78 -11.99
CA PRO A 18 3.34 -9.68 -12.13
C PRO A 18 2.45 -9.35 -13.34
N LEU A 19 2.35 -8.07 -13.70
CA LEU A 19 1.59 -7.59 -14.86
C LEU A 19 2.25 -8.06 -16.17
N PHE A 20 3.57 -7.87 -16.30
CA PHE A 20 4.33 -8.32 -17.47
C PHE A 20 4.38 -9.84 -17.59
N ALA A 21 4.36 -10.56 -16.46
CA ALA A 21 4.29 -12.02 -16.45
C ALA A 21 2.89 -12.57 -16.76
N GLY A 22 1.87 -11.72 -16.91
CA GLY A 22 0.48 -12.14 -17.15
C GLY A 22 -0.16 -12.89 -15.97
N THR A 23 0.40 -12.74 -14.77
CA THR A 23 -0.06 -13.44 -13.55
C THR A 23 -1.07 -12.64 -12.72
N ALA A 24 -1.25 -11.36 -13.04
CA ALA A 24 -2.21 -10.48 -12.39
C ALA A 24 -2.69 -9.39 -13.36
N ASP A 25 -3.97 -9.04 -13.28
CA ASP A 25 -4.57 -7.95 -14.05
C ASP A 25 -4.43 -6.58 -13.37
N LEU A 26 -4.21 -6.58 -12.04
CA LEU A 26 -4.06 -5.38 -11.22
C LEU A 26 -3.12 -5.66 -10.04
N VAL A 27 -2.20 -4.73 -9.79
CA VAL A 27 -1.30 -4.77 -8.64
C VAL A 27 -1.45 -3.49 -7.83
N VAL A 28 -1.57 -3.64 -6.51
CA VAL A 28 -1.74 -2.52 -5.56
C VAL A 28 -0.66 -2.57 -4.49
N GLY A 29 0.12 -1.50 -4.37
CA GLY A 29 1.04 -1.31 -3.24
C GLY A 29 0.27 -1.15 -1.93
N SER A 30 0.40 -2.09 -1.01
CA SER A 30 -0.36 -2.09 0.25
C SER A 30 0.54 -1.91 1.47
N ARG A 31 0.15 -0.97 2.34
CA ARG A 31 0.77 -0.73 3.65
C ARG A 31 0.31 -1.73 4.73
N TYR A 32 -0.65 -2.59 4.40
CA TYR A 32 -1.38 -3.41 5.36
C TYR A 32 -1.22 -4.92 5.14
N VAL A 33 -0.39 -5.33 4.18
CA VAL A 33 0.00 -6.74 3.98
C VAL A 33 1.27 -7.05 4.79
N ASN A 34 1.61 -8.34 4.90
CA ASN A 34 2.87 -8.75 5.51
C ASN A 34 4.06 -8.09 4.77
N GLY A 35 5.02 -7.53 5.52
CA GLY A 35 6.11 -6.71 4.97
C GLY A 35 5.77 -5.24 4.69
N GLY A 36 4.49 -4.85 4.73
CA GLY A 36 4.06 -3.44 4.62
C GLY A 36 4.22 -2.66 5.92
N SER A 37 4.60 -1.38 5.84
CA SER A 37 4.80 -0.54 7.03
C SER A 37 4.40 0.93 6.82
N THR A 38 4.23 1.65 7.94
CA THR A 38 4.00 3.11 7.99
C THR A 38 4.93 3.73 9.04
N PRO A 39 6.23 3.88 8.73
CA PRO A 39 7.20 4.44 9.66
C PRO A 39 6.84 5.89 10.01
N GLY A 40 7.09 6.29 11.27
CA GLY A 40 6.83 7.65 11.75
C GLY A 40 5.36 8.02 11.99
N TRP A 41 4.39 7.13 11.70
CA TRP A 41 2.98 7.44 11.97
C TRP A 41 2.62 7.26 13.46
N PRO A 42 2.00 8.27 14.10
CA PRO A 42 1.45 8.12 15.45
C PRO A 42 0.42 6.98 15.53
N ALA A 43 0.32 6.33 16.69
CA ALA A 43 -0.56 5.18 16.89
C ALA A 43 -2.04 5.48 16.58
N TRP A 44 -2.53 6.67 16.97
CA TRP A 44 -3.90 7.10 16.69
C TRP A 44 -4.18 7.21 15.19
N ARG A 45 -3.22 7.70 14.39
CA ARG A 45 -3.36 7.81 12.93
C ARG A 45 -3.49 6.43 12.28
N ARG A 46 -2.73 5.45 12.77
CA ARG A 46 -2.86 4.05 12.34
C ARG A 46 -4.21 3.46 12.74
N ALA A 47 -4.72 3.77 13.92
CA ALA A 47 -6.03 3.32 14.39
C ALA A 47 -7.17 3.87 13.51
N VAL A 48 -7.18 5.18 13.25
CA VAL A 48 -8.18 5.82 12.36
C VAL A 48 -8.14 5.22 10.95
N SER A 49 -6.95 5.01 10.38
CA SER A 49 -6.85 4.44 9.03
C SER A 49 -7.32 2.98 8.95
N ARG A 50 -7.07 2.19 10.01
CA ARG A 50 -7.62 0.82 10.13
C ARG A 50 -9.14 0.82 10.36
N ALA A 51 -9.65 1.76 11.15
CA ALA A 51 -11.09 1.91 11.37
C ALA A 51 -11.81 2.27 10.07
N GLY A 52 -11.28 3.22 9.29
CA GLY A 52 -11.82 3.57 7.97
C GLY A 52 -11.90 2.39 7.00
N ARG A 53 -10.89 1.50 7.01
CA ARG A 53 -10.95 0.24 6.24
C ARG A 53 -12.08 -0.68 6.71
N ARG A 54 -12.35 -0.73 8.02
CA ARG A 54 -13.33 -1.66 8.63
C ARG A 54 -14.75 -1.11 8.60
N LEU A 55 -14.92 0.21 8.47
CA LEU A 55 -16.20 0.89 8.38
C LEU A 55 -16.79 0.68 6.98
N ARG A 56 -17.39 -0.49 6.77
CA ARG A 56 -18.22 -0.76 5.60
C ARG A 56 -19.59 -0.15 5.85
N ILE A 57 -19.81 1.07 5.35
CA ILE A 57 -21.15 1.66 5.29
C ILE A 57 -21.95 0.79 4.32
N ARG A 58 -23.02 0.17 4.82
CA ARG A 58 -23.93 -0.64 4.01
C ARG A 58 -24.78 0.25 3.12
#